data_AF-A0A6V7KQZ5-F1
#
_entry.id   AF-A0A6V7KQZ5-F1
#
_cell.length_a   1.000
_cell.length_b   1.000
_cell.length_c   1.000
_cell.angle_alpha   90.00
_cell.angle_beta   90.00
_cell.angle_gamma   90.00
#
_symmetry.space_group_name_H-M   'P 1'
#
loop_
_entity.id
_entity.type
_entity.pdbx_description
1 polymer ?
#
loop_
_entity_poly.entity_id
_entity_poly.type
_entity_poly.pdbx_seq_one_letter_code
_entity_poly.pdbx_strand_id
1 'polypeptide(L)'
;KPILNGRDSVRRVLETFKERPDMAHEVNSYYGPVIENFDCDKSVYMAVEVTAGNRLFHHIVETDKFGTKILKEMNNQRLPGEVTFMPLNRLHVKAIDYPETSDAIPMISKLNYDAKYDRAMRYIFGKTLICRNLEAATNLARTSGLDCVTLEGDQVSSKGSLTGGYFNTLRSRLEIQKTRSELMTQITTMETELSTLRDEIRKADQNISSYVSEMQRTETKNSKAKDIYDKMK
;
A
#
# COMPACT_ATOMS: atom_id res chain seq x y z
N LYS A 1 12.44 -1.19 14.80
CA LYS A 1 13.64 -0.66 14.10
C LYS A 1 14.07 -1.55 12.93
N PRO A 2 14.26 -2.87 13.07
CA PRO A 2 14.73 -3.72 11.95
C PRO A 2 13.77 -3.75 10.75
N ILE A 3 12.46 -3.91 11.00
CA ILE A 3 11.43 -3.96 9.95
C ILE A 3 11.30 -2.62 9.21
N LEU A 4 11.32 -1.50 9.93
CA LEU A 4 11.21 -0.16 9.33
C LEU A 4 12.41 0.11 8.41
N ASN A 5 13.63 -0.15 8.91
CA ASN A 5 14.84 -0.04 8.11
C ASN A 5 14.79 -0.98 6.90
N GLY A 6 14.26 -2.20 7.08
CA GLY A 6 14.11 -3.17 6.00
C GLY A 6 13.21 -2.67 4.87
N ARG A 7 12.07 -2.07 5.23
CA ARG A 7 11.15 -1.45 4.26
C ARG A 7 11.82 -0.33 3.47
N ASP A 8 12.56 0.56 4.13
CA ASP A 8 13.25 1.67 3.46
C ASP A 8 14.38 1.16 2.55
N SER A 9 15.08 0.11 2.97
CA SER A 9 16.09 -0.56 2.16
C SER A 9 15.50 -1.22 0.91
N VAL A 10 14.32 -1.86 1.02
CA VAL A 10 13.60 -2.38 -0.14
C VAL A 10 13.20 -1.27 -1.10
N ARG A 11 12.69 -0.13 -0.59
CA ARG A 11 12.35 1.03 -1.43
C ARG A 11 13.57 1.50 -2.23
N ARG A 12 14.71 1.68 -1.57
CA ARG A 12 15.97 2.11 -2.21
C ARG A 12 16.42 1.15 -3.31
N VAL A 13 16.35 -0.17 -3.06
CA VAL A 13 16.69 -1.17 -4.08
C VAL A 13 15.74 -1.11 -5.28
N LEU A 14 14.43 -0.94 -5.04
CA LEU A 14 13.46 -0.81 -6.12
C LEU A 14 13.69 0.45 -6.96
N GLU A 15 14.09 1.57 -6.33
CA GLU A 15 14.50 2.79 -7.04
C GLU A 15 15.72 2.52 -7.93
N THR A 16 16.75 1.87 -7.40
CA THR A 16 17.93 1.46 -8.20
C THR A 16 17.55 0.53 -9.37
N PHE A 17 16.60 -0.39 -9.17
CA PHE A 17 16.14 -1.29 -10.24
C PHE A 17 15.31 -0.57 -11.32
N LYS A 18 14.59 0.51 -10.97
CA LYS A 18 13.86 1.32 -11.97
C LYS A 18 14.80 2.08 -12.90
N GLU A 19 15.97 2.51 -12.42
CA GLU A 19 16.99 3.20 -13.23
C GLU A 19 17.74 2.24 -14.18
N ARG A 20 17.63 0.93 -13.95
CA ARG A 20 18.29 -0.12 -14.73
C ARG A 20 17.38 -0.66 -15.83
N PRO A 21 17.71 -0.49 -17.13
CA PRO A 21 16.84 -0.93 -18.23
C PRO A 21 16.54 -2.44 -18.22
N ASP A 22 17.49 -3.26 -17.76
CA ASP A 22 17.35 -4.72 -17.66
C ASP A 22 16.39 -5.17 -16.54
N MET A 23 16.13 -4.29 -15.57
CA MET A 23 15.34 -4.60 -14.36
C MET A 23 14.05 -3.79 -14.26
N ALA A 24 13.89 -2.72 -15.03
CA ALA A 24 12.76 -1.79 -14.94
C ALA A 24 11.40 -2.50 -15.05
N HIS A 25 11.27 -3.48 -15.95
CA HIS A 25 10.03 -4.26 -16.11
C HIS A 25 9.78 -5.24 -14.96
N GLU A 26 10.84 -5.77 -14.35
CA GLU A 26 10.71 -6.72 -13.23
C GLU A 26 10.20 -6.04 -11.95
N VAL A 27 10.41 -4.73 -11.79
CA VAL A 27 9.94 -3.97 -10.61
C VAL A 27 8.42 -4.10 -10.42
N ASN A 28 7.66 -4.28 -11.49
CA ASN A 28 6.21 -4.50 -11.42
C ASN A 28 5.82 -5.83 -10.75
N SER A 29 6.78 -6.74 -10.55
CA SER A 29 6.61 -7.98 -9.78
C SER A 29 6.69 -7.79 -8.26
N TYR A 30 6.89 -6.54 -7.80
CA TYR A 30 6.79 -6.15 -6.40
C TYR A 30 5.40 -5.58 -6.10
N TYR A 31 4.67 -6.19 -5.17
CA TYR A 31 3.33 -5.75 -4.81
C TYR A 31 3.25 -4.97 -3.49
N GLY A 32 4.36 -4.91 -2.75
CA GLY A 32 4.41 -4.18 -1.48
C GLY A 32 4.08 -5.02 -0.25
N PRO A 33 4.05 -4.39 0.93
CA PRO A 33 3.74 -5.06 2.19
C PRO A 33 2.29 -5.55 2.23
N VAL A 34 2.03 -6.63 2.98
CA VAL A 34 0.67 -7.19 3.16
C VAL A 34 -0.31 -6.14 3.66
N ILE A 35 0.08 -5.30 4.63
CA ILE A 35 -0.76 -4.24 5.23
C ILE A 35 -1.23 -3.18 4.23
N GLU A 36 -0.62 -3.10 3.04
CA GLU A 36 -1.00 -2.15 1.98
C GLU A 36 -1.90 -2.81 0.91
N ASN A 37 -2.15 -4.13 1.00
CA ASN A 37 -2.80 -4.92 -0.06
C ASN A 37 -4.15 -5.56 0.35
N PHE A 38 -4.71 -5.16 1.50
CA PHE A 38 -6.08 -5.50 1.90
C PHE A 38 -6.69 -4.37 2.75
N ASP A 39 -8.02 -4.37 2.88
CA ASP A 39 -8.78 -3.51 3.80
C ASP A 39 -9.80 -4.34 4.60
N CYS A 40 -10.27 -3.82 5.72
CA CYS A 40 -11.31 -4.45 6.54
C CYS A 40 -12.04 -3.43 7.42
N ASP A 41 -13.13 -3.85 8.06
CA ASP A 41 -13.85 -3.00 9.01
C ASP A 41 -13.04 -2.77 10.29
N LYS A 42 -13.15 -1.55 10.86
CA LYS A 42 -12.49 -1.20 12.14
C LYS A 42 -12.85 -2.16 13.28
N SER A 43 -14.04 -2.75 13.24
CA SER A 43 -14.53 -3.70 14.25
C SER A 43 -13.67 -4.97 14.34
N VAL A 44 -12.93 -5.34 13.28
CA VAL A 44 -12.08 -6.54 13.27
C VAL A 44 -10.59 -6.24 13.29
N TYR A 45 -10.18 -4.96 13.38
CA TYR A 45 -8.76 -4.57 13.33
C TYR A 45 -7.91 -5.32 14.35
N MET A 46 -8.37 -5.38 15.60
CA MET A 46 -7.61 -6.04 16.67
C MET A 46 -7.40 -7.53 16.39
N ALA A 47 -8.46 -8.23 15.98
CA ALA A 47 -8.38 -9.64 15.59
C ALA A 47 -7.38 -9.86 14.43
N VAL A 48 -7.45 -9.02 13.40
CA VAL A 48 -6.57 -9.08 12.22
C VAL A 48 -5.11 -8.78 12.59
N GLU A 49 -4.88 -7.75 13.40
CA GLU A 49 -3.55 -7.34 13.84
C GLU A 49 -2.86 -8.39 14.69
N VAL A 50 -3.59 -8.99 15.65
CA VAL A 50 -3.06 -10.07 16.48
C VAL A 50 -2.76 -11.30 15.61
N THR A 51 -3.68 -11.66 14.71
CA THR A 51 -3.52 -12.83 13.86
C THR A 51 -2.34 -12.73 12.91
N ALA A 52 -2.16 -11.58 12.24
CA ALA A 52 -1.05 -11.39 11.32
C ALA A 52 0.26 -11.05 12.05
N GLY A 53 0.19 -10.30 13.15
CA GLY A 53 1.36 -9.82 13.88
C GLY A 53 2.35 -9.10 12.97
N ASN A 54 3.59 -9.62 12.88
CA ASN A 54 4.62 -9.07 12.01
C ASN A 54 4.44 -9.42 10.52
N ARG A 55 3.57 -10.38 10.19
CA ARG A 55 3.28 -10.77 8.79
C ARG A 55 2.60 -9.66 8.01
N LEU A 56 1.99 -8.69 8.70
CA LEU A 56 1.50 -7.44 8.10
C LEU A 56 2.59 -6.70 7.30
N PHE A 57 3.85 -6.82 7.72
CA PHE A 57 4.98 -6.14 7.10
C PHE A 57 5.78 -7.03 6.14
N HIS A 58 5.32 -8.27 5.88
CA HIS A 58 5.93 -9.10 4.85
C HIS A 58 5.60 -8.54 3.47
N HIS A 59 6.54 -8.67 2.53
CA HIS A 59 6.44 -8.11 1.20
C HIS A 59 5.94 -9.15 0.20
N ILE A 60 4.81 -8.89 -0.44
CA ILE A 60 4.26 -9.75 -1.48
C ILE A 60 5.03 -9.52 -2.79
N VAL A 61 5.49 -10.59 -3.41
CA VAL A 61 6.19 -10.57 -4.70
C VAL A 61 5.66 -11.68 -5.59
N GLU A 62 5.72 -11.49 -6.91
CA GLU A 62 5.26 -12.49 -7.87
C GLU A 62 6.04 -13.81 -7.73
N THR A 63 7.36 -13.72 -7.67
CA THR A 63 8.25 -14.89 -7.63
C THR A 63 9.33 -14.84 -6.55
N ASP A 64 9.73 -16.01 -6.07
CA ASP A 64 10.87 -16.22 -5.19
C ASP A 64 12.19 -15.72 -5.80
N LYS A 65 12.33 -15.85 -7.12
CA LYS A 65 13.49 -15.33 -7.87
C LYS A 65 13.63 -13.83 -7.68
N PHE A 66 12.55 -13.08 -7.84
CA PHE A 66 12.57 -11.62 -7.73
C PHE A 66 12.83 -11.16 -6.29
N GLY A 67 12.17 -11.79 -5.30
CA GLY A 67 12.48 -11.53 -3.88
C GLY A 67 13.95 -11.78 -3.53
N THR A 68 14.55 -12.85 -4.09
CA THR A 68 15.97 -13.16 -3.91
C THR A 68 16.89 -12.10 -4.54
N LYS A 69 16.52 -11.53 -5.70
CA LYS A 69 17.29 -10.44 -6.32
C LYS A 69 17.31 -9.21 -5.42
N ILE A 70 16.18 -8.83 -4.84
CA ILE A 70 16.10 -7.71 -3.89
C ILE A 70 17.01 -7.95 -2.69
N LEU A 71 16.94 -9.13 -2.07
CA LEU A 71 17.80 -9.48 -0.92
C LEU A 71 19.29 -9.43 -1.26
N LYS A 72 19.68 -9.95 -2.44
CA LYS A 72 21.06 -9.88 -2.92
C LYS A 72 21.52 -8.44 -3.07
N GLU A 73 20.70 -7.59 -3.67
CA GLU A 73 21.04 -6.18 -3.85
C GLU A 73 21.12 -5.42 -2.53
N MET A 74 20.20 -5.67 -1.59
CA MET A 74 20.28 -5.12 -0.24
C MET A 74 21.60 -5.48 0.45
N ASN A 75 22.04 -6.74 0.32
CA ASN A 75 23.31 -7.21 0.89
C ASN A 75 24.53 -6.58 0.18
N ASN A 76 24.50 -6.49 -1.16
CA ASN A 76 25.57 -5.86 -1.94
C ASN A 76 25.78 -4.39 -1.53
N GLN A 77 24.67 -3.66 -1.33
CA GLN A 77 24.68 -2.27 -0.89
C GLN A 77 24.86 -2.10 0.64
N ARG A 78 24.97 -3.21 1.40
CA ARG A 78 25.07 -3.24 2.87
C ARG A 78 23.95 -2.45 3.56
N LEU A 79 22.74 -2.55 3.02
CA LEU A 79 21.60 -1.82 3.56
C LEU A 79 21.09 -2.46 4.86
N PRO A 80 20.72 -1.66 5.88
CA PRO A 80 20.28 -2.17 7.16
C PRO A 80 18.83 -2.68 7.11
N GLY A 81 18.50 -3.59 8.04
CA GLY A 81 17.13 -4.01 8.30
C GLY A 81 16.85 -5.46 7.91
N GLU A 82 15.66 -5.92 8.27
CA GLU A 82 15.20 -7.28 8.04
C GLU A 82 13.88 -7.24 7.27
N VAL A 83 13.78 -8.08 6.24
CA VAL A 83 12.58 -8.20 5.41
C VAL A 83 12.26 -9.65 5.14
N THR A 84 10.97 -9.94 5.08
CA THR A 84 10.46 -11.26 4.69
C THR A 84 9.64 -11.09 3.42
N PHE A 85 9.95 -11.88 2.40
CA PHE A 85 9.20 -11.92 1.16
C PHE A 85 8.23 -13.09 1.13
N MET A 86 7.05 -12.83 0.58
CA MET A 86 5.97 -13.80 0.36
C MET A 86 5.78 -14.00 -1.15
N PRO A 87 6.54 -14.93 -1.75
CA PRO A 87 6.47 -15.20 -3.18
C PRO A 87 5.20 -15.98 -3.55
N LEU A 88 4.30 -15.35 -4.32
CA LEU A 88 3.00 -15.93 -4.69
C LEU A 88 3.14 -17.28 -5.40
N ASN A 89 4.17 -17.45 -6.24
CA ASN A 89 4.43 -18.72 -6.93
C ASN A 89 4.81 -19.89 -6.00
N ARG A 90 5.28 -19.64 -4.78
CA ARG A 90 5.67 -20.68 -3.80
C ARG A 90 4.70 -20.85 -2.65
N LEU A 91 3.83 -19.88 -2.40
CA LEU A 91 2.87 -19.97 -1.29
C LEU A 91 1.90 -21.14 -1.51
N HIS A 92 1.95 -22.10 -0.60
CA HIS A 92 1.04 -23.23 -0.60
C HIS A 92 -0.15 -22.94 0.32
N VAL A 93 -1.35 -22.90 -0.26
CA VAL A 93 -2.61 -22.72 0.48
C VAL A 93 -3.46 -23.95 0.25
N LYS A 94 -3.90 -24.58 1.34
CA LYS A 94 -4.87 -25.69 1.27
C LYS A 94 -6.29 -25.12 1.26
N ALA A 95 -7.20 -25.81 0.58
CA ALA A 95 -8.62 -25.57 0.80
C ALA A 95 -8.93 -25.88 2.27
N ILE A 96 -9.66 -24.96 2.91
CA ILE A 96 -10.07 -25.08 4.30
C ILE A 96 -11.58 -25.18 4.28
N ASP A 97 -12.08 -26.24 4.91
CA ASP A 97 -13.50 -26.37 5.20
C ASP A 97 -13.76 -25.66 6.54
N TYR A 98 -14.69 -24.71 6.53
CA TYR A 98 -14.99 -23.89 7.70
C TYR A 98 -16.21 -24.46 8.42
N PRO A 99 -16.20 -24.53 9.77
CA PRO A 99 -17.33 -25.04 10.50
C PRO A 99 -18.56 -24.14 10.32
N GLU A 100 -19.72 -24.74 10.02
CA GLU A 100 -21.00 -24.04 9.99
C GLU A 100 -21.48 -23.80 11.42
N THR A 101 -21.17 -22.63 11.97
CA THR A 101 -21.58 -22.23 13.33
C THR A 101 -21.91 -20.75 13.38
N SER A 102 -22.83 -20.37 14.27
CA SER A 102 -23.13 -18.96 14.58
C SER A 102 -22.08 -18.29 15.47
N ASP A 103 -21.17 -19.07 16.07
CA ASP A 103 -20.24 -18.57 17.09
C ASP A 103 -18.91 -18.11 16.52
N ALA A 104 -18.66 -18.37 15.23
CA ALA A 104 -17.46 -17.96 14.56
C ALA A 104 -17.67 -17.70 13.06
N ILE A 105 -16.77 -16.89 12.50
CA ILE A 105 -16.72 -16.56 11.09
C ILE A 105 -15.28 -16.68 10.58
N PRO A 106 -15.05 -17.09 9.32
CA PRO A 106 -13.69 -17.09 8.75
C PRO A 106 -13.13 -15.68 8.66
N MET A 107 -11.92 -15.44 9.19
CA MET A 107 -11.30 -14.11 9.14
C MET A 107 -11.15 -13.60 7.70
N ILE A 108 -10.77 -14.49 6.77
CA ILE A 108 -10.60 -14.16 5.36
C ILE A 108 -11.87 -13.56 4.72
N SER A 109 -13.06 -13.91 5.22
CA SER A 109 -14.35 -13.40 4.73
C SER A 109 -14.64 -11.95 5.13
N LYS A 110 -13.86 -11.40 6.07
CA LYS A 110 -13.96 -10.01 6.53
C LYS A 110 -12.89 -9.10 5.95
N LEU A 111 -12.09 -9.61 5.00
CA LEU A 111 -11.05 -8.86 4.32
C LEU A 111 -11.46 -8.57 2.88
N ASN A 112 -11.22 -7.35 2.44
CA ASN A 112 -11.38 -6.90 1.06
C ASN A 112 -10.00 -6.80 0.41
N TYR A 113 -9.77 -7.53 -0.67
CA TYR A 113 -8.48 -7.54 -1.38
C TYR A 113 -8.67 -7.98 -2.84
N ASP A 114 -7.69 -7.66 -3.68
CA ASP A 114 -7.66 -8.10 -5.08
C ASP A 114 -7.36 -9.61 -5.18
N ALA A 115 -8.08 -10.33 -6.05
CA ALA A 115 -7.92 -11.76 -6.28
C ALA A 115 -6.46 -12.18 -6.58
N LYS A 116 -5.64 -11.32 -7.19
CA LYS A 116 -4.21 -11.61 -7.40
C LYS A 116 -3.43 -11.85 -6.10
N TYR A 117 -3.91 -11.33 -4.96
CA TYR A 117 -3.28 -11.48 -3.64
C TYR A 117 -3.91 -12.60 -2.79
N ASP A 118 -4.91 -13.32 -3.30
CA ASP A 118 -5.67 -14.32 -2.55
C ASP A 118 -4.77 -15.37 -1.89
N ARG A 119 -3.73 -15.85 -2.58
CA ARG A 119 -2.77 -16.81 -2.01
C ARG A 119 -2.05 -16.26 -0.78
N ALA A 120 -1.65 -14.99 -0.80
CA ALA A 120 -1.01 -14.36 0.35
C ALA A 120 -1.99 -14.16 1.52
N MET A 121 -3.20 -13.70 1.22
CA MET A 121 -4.22 -13.45 2.24
C MET A 121 -4.68 -14.75 2.91
N ARG A 122 -4.97 -15.80 2.14
CA ARG A 122 -5.32 -17.11 2.70
C ARG A 122 -4.17 -17.76 3.45
N TYR A 123 -2.93 -17.54 3.04
CA TYR A 123 -1.77 -18.06 3.78
C TYR A 123 -1.67 -17.48 5.20
N ILE A 124 -2.01 -16.20 5.37
CA ILE A 124 -1.94 -15.52 6.68
C ILE A 124 -3.23 -15.73 7.48
N PHE A 125 -4.38 -15.51 6.85
CA PHE A 125 -5.68 -15.36 7.53
C PHE A 125 -6.63 -16.54 7.29
N GLY A 126 -6.35 -17.40 6.31
CA GLY A 126 -7.25 -18.48 5.92
C GLY A 126 -7.46 -19.51 7.02
N LYS A 127 -6.46 -19.73 7.89
CA LYS A 127 -6.52 -20.71 8.99
C LYS A 127 -7.07 -20.13 10.30
N THR A 128 -7.69 -18.95 10.25
CA THR A 128 -8.15 -18.25 11.46
C THR A 128 -9.64 -17.96 11.42
N LEU A 129 -10.32 -18.29 12.52
CA LEU A 129 -11.73 -17.95 12.79
C LEU A 129 -11.81 -16.78 13.78
N ILE A 130 -12.69 -15.82 13.51
CA ILE A 130 -13.08 -14.79 14.48
C ILE A 130 -14.26 -15.32 15.27
N CYS A 131 -14.10 -15.46 16.58
CA CYS A 131 -15.07 -16.05 17.50
C CYS A 131 -15.73 -14.97 18.37
N ARG A 132 -16.97 -15.24 18.81
CA ARG A 132 -17.73 -14.32 19.68
C ARG A 132 -17.06 -14.08 21.03
N ASN A 133 -16.49 -15.14 21.63
CA ASN A 133 -15.86 -15.10 22.94
C ASN A 133 -14.77 -16.18 23.06
N LEU A 134 -14.01 -16.13 24.17
CA LEU A 134 -12.87 -17.01 24.41
C LEU A 134 -13.27 -18.48 24.60
N GLU A 135 -14.45 -18.73 25.18
CA GLU A 135 -14.96 -20.09 25.37
C GLU A 135 -15.25 -20.78 24.03
N ALA A 136 -15.95 -20.08 23.13
CA ALA A 136 -16.19 -20.53 21.76
C ALA A 136 -14.87 -20.73 21.01
N ALA A 137 -13.91 -19.80 21.14
CA ALA A 137 -12.59 -19.91 20.52
C ALA A 137 -11.84 -21.16 20.98
N THR A 138 -11.89 -21.48 22.28
CA THR A 138 -11.22 -22.66 22.86
C THR A 138 -11.84 -23.95 22.36
N ASN A 139 -13.17 -24.02 22.33
CA ASN A 139 -13.88 -25.20 21.85
C ASN A 139 -13.66 -25.43 20.36
N LEU A 140 -13.79 -24.39 19.55
CA LEU A 140 -13.64 -24.48 18.09
C LEU A 140 -12.20 -24.77 17.67
N ALA A 141 -11.20 -24.18 18.33
CA ALA A 141 -9.80 -24.44 17.98
C ALA A 141 -9.44 -25.93 18.15
N ARG A 142 -10.01 -26.58 19.16
CA ARG A 142 -9.81 -28.01 19.44
C ARG A 142 -10.54 -28.92 18.46
N THR A 143 -11.76 -28.59 18.04
CA THR A 143 -12.58 -29.46 17.19
C THR A 143 -12.32 -29.26 15.70
N SER A 144 -12.07 -28.03 15.25
CA SER A 144 -11.89 -27.69 13.83
C SER A 144 -10.45 -27.80 13.34
N GLY A 145 -9.47 -27.77 14.26
CA GLY A 145 -8.04 -27.67 13.90
C GLY A 145 -7.65 -26.31 13.28
N LEU A 146 -8.54 -25.31 13.36
CA LEU A 146 -8.30 -23.92 12.96
C LEU A 146 -7.87 -23.08 14.16
N ASP A 147 -7.10 -22.04 13.91
CA ASP A 147 -6.77 -21.08 14.95
C ASP A 147 -7.98 -20.15 15.15
N CYS A 148 -8.21 -19.70 16.37
CA CYS A 148 -9.37 -18.88 16.73
C CYS A 148 -8.91 -17.59 17.40
N VAL A 149 -9.62 -16.50 17.18
CA VAL A 149 -9.34 -15.20 17.79
C VAL A 149 -10.63 -14.49 18.15
N THR A 150 -10.69 -13.80 19.29
CA THR A 150 -11.84 -12.97 19.66
C THR A 150 -11.72 -11.57 19.06
N LEU A 151 -12.81 -10.80 19.04
CA LEU A 151 -12.75 -9.39 18.66
C LEU A 151 -11.85 -8.56 19.60
N GLU A 152 -11.64 -9.03 20.83
CA GLU A 152 -10.77 -8.42 21.84
C GLU A 152 -9.29 -8.76 21.64
N GLY A 153 -8.96 -9.66 20.70
CA GLY A 153 -7.58 -10.03 20.38
C GLY A 153 -7.03 -11.21 21.17
N ASP A 154 -7.86 -11.94 21.92
CA ASP A 154 -7.45 -13.20 22.54
C ASP A 154 -7.43 -14.31 21.48
N GLN A 155 -6.27 -14.94 21.30
CA GLN A 155 -6.02 -15.98 20.32
C GLN A 155 -5.85 -17.34 20.98
N VAL A 156 -6.50 -18.35 20.40
CA VAL A 156 -6.32 -19.76 20.73
C VAL A 156 -5.83 -20.49 19.48
N SER A 157 -4.64 -21.05 19.56
CA SER A 157 -4.11 -21.90 18.50
C SER A 157 -4.76 -23.27 18.54
N SER A 158 -5.01 -23.83 17.36
CA SER A 158 -5.36 -25.26 17.18
C SER A 158 -4.35 -26.23 17.80
N LYS A 159 -3.12 -25.77 18.07
CA LYS A 159 -2.06 -26.54 18.74
C LYS A 159 -2.05 -26.38 20.26
N GLY A 160 -3.00 -25.64 20.84
CA GLY A 160 -3.19 -25.51 22.28
C GLY A 160 -2.46 -24.34 22.95
N SER A 161 -1.80 -23.45 22.20
CA SER A 161 -1.26 -22.21 22.78
C SER A 161 -2.35 -21.14 22.88
N LEU A 162 -2.43 -20.46 24.02
CA LEU A 162 -3.28 -19.29 24.23
C LEU A 162 -2.42 -18.03 24.28
N THR A 163 -2.90 -16.95 23.67
CA THR A 163 -2.24 -15.64 23.66
C THR A 163 -3.31 -14.59 23.88
N GLY A 164 -3.09 -13.68 24.81
CA GLY A 164 -4.07 -12.66 25.15
C GLY A 164 -3.45 -11.58 26.03
N GLY A 165 -4.26 -10.60 26.44
CA GLY A 165 -3.85 -9.51 27.31
C GLY A 165 -4.37 -8.15 26.87
N TYR A 166 -3.96 -7.10 27.59
CA TYR A 166 -4.39 -5.74 27.29
C TYR A 166 -3.68 -5.18 26.05
N PHE A 167 -4.45 -4.94 24.98
CA PHE A 167 -3.98 -4.28 23.78
C PHE A 167 -4.31 -2.79 23.83
N ASN A 168 -3.28 -1.95 23.71
CA ASN A 168 -3.48 -0.52 23.58
C ASN A 168 -3.95 -0.17 22.16
N THR A 169 -5.24 0.05 22.00
CA THR A 169 -5.89 0.40 20.72
C THR A 169 -5.37 1.69 20.10
N LEU A 170 -4.78 2.61 20.89
CA LEU A 170 -4.15 3.84 20.39
C LEU A 170 -2.94 3.59 19.48
N ARG A 171 -2.43 2.35 19.44
CA ARG A 171 -1.29 1.93 18.61
C ARG A 171 -1.70 0.92 17.53
N SER A 172 -2.97 0.94 17.08
CA SER A 172 -3.43 0.11 15.97
C SER A 172 -2.60 0.37 14.71
N ARG A 173 -1.98 -0.69 14.20
CA ARG A 173 -1.15 -0.64 12.99
C ARG A 173 -1.99 -0.38 11.75
N LEU A 174 -3.19 -0.97 11.68
CA LEU A 174 -4.13 -0.81 10.57
C LEU A 174 -4.72 0.60 10.54
N GLU A 175 -5.07 1.18 11.69
CA GLU A 175 -5.56 2.56 11.76
C GLU A 175 -4.49 3.56 11.31
N ILE A 176 -3.24 3.37 11.75
CA ILE A 176 -2.09 4.20 11.31
C ILE A 176 -1.87 4.05 9.81
N GLN A 177 -1.94 2.82 9.28
CA GLN A 177 -1.76 2.59 7.84
C GLN A 177 -2.91 3.19 7.02
N LYS A 178 -4.15 3.14 7.49
CA LYS A 178 -5.31 3.74 6.83
C LYS A 178 -5.16 5.26 6.75
N THR A 179 -4.90 5.90 7.89
CA THR A 179 -4.61 7.35 7.96
C THR A 179 -3.46 7.73 7.03
N ARG A 180 -2.39 6.92 7.00
CA ARG A 180 -1.26 7.14 6.10
C ARG A 180 -1.66 7.05 4.63
N SER A 181 -2.50 6.09 4.26
CA SER A 181 -2.98 5.92 2.88
C SER A 181 -3.85 7.09 2.42
N GLU A 182 -4.73 7.57 3.30
CA GLU A 182 -5.57 8.74 3.05
C GLU A 182 -4.73 10.01 2.86
N LEU A 183 -3.76 10.25 3.74
CA LEU A 183 -2.83 11.37 3.61
C LEU A 183 -1.99 11.30 2.32
N MET A 184 -1.52 10.10 1.94
CA MET A 184 -0.77 9.92 0.70
C MET A 184 -1.63 10.27 -0.53
N THR A 185 -2.90 9.87 -0.52
CA THR A 185 -3.85 10.19 -1.59
C THR A 185 -4.09 11.69 -1.70
N GLN A 186 -4.23 12.37 -0.56
CA GLN A 186 -4.34 13.84 -0.51
C GLN A 186 -3.10 14.51 -1.07
N ILE A 187 -1.90 14.06 -0.70
CA ILE A 187 -0.63 14.57 -1.25
C ILE A 187 -0.62 14.43 -2.77
N THR A 188 -0.91 13.24 -3.31
CA THR A 188 -0.90 13.02 -4.76
C THR A 188 -1.93 13.88 -5.51
N THR A 189 -3.08 14.14 -4.87
CA THR A 189 -4.12 15.00 -5.44
C THR A 189 -3.63 16.44 -5.50
N MET A 190 -3.09 16.96 -4.39
CA MET A 190 -2.53 18.31 -4.31
C MET A 190 -1.32 18.50 -5.26
N GLU A 191 -0.47 17.49 -5.42
CA GLU A 191 0.64 17.53 -6.38
C GLU A 191 0.16 17.63 -7.83
N THR A 192 -0.91 16.89 -8.15
CA THR A 192 -1.54 16.94 -9.47
C THR A 192 -2.16 18.31 -9.73
N GLU A 193 -2.93 18.84 -8.77
CA GLU A 193 -3.51 20.20 -8.84
C GLU A 193 -2.44 21.28 -8.99
N LEU A 194 -1.32 21.14 -8.27
CA LEU A 194 -0.20 22.05 -8.35
C LEU A 194 0.47 22.00 -9.74
N SER A 195 0.60 20.81 -10.32
CA SER A 195 1.10 20.65 -11.69
C SER A 195 0.17 21.31 -12.71
N THR A 196 -1.15 21.09 -12.60
CA THR A 196 -2.11 21.70 -13.52
C THR A 196 -2.10 23.22 -13.43
N LEU A 197 -2.02 23.78 -12.22
CA LEU A 197 -1.95 25.22 -12.01
C LEU A 197 -0.67 25.83 -12.59
N ARG A 198 0.47 25.12 -12.48
CA ARG A 198 1.72 25.54 -13.13
C ARG A 198 1.61 25.58 -14.65
N ASP A 199 0.93 24.60 -15.25
CA ASP A 199 0.72 24.58 -16.69
C ASP A 199 -0.24 25.69 -17.16
N GLU A 200 -1.26 26.02 -16.35
CA GLU A 200 -2.15 27.15 -16.60
C GLU A 200 -1.41 28.50 -16.55
N ILE A 201 -0.56 28.70 -15.54
CA ILE A 201 0.30 29.89 -15.44
C ILE A 201 1.19 30.01 -16.69
N ARG A 202 1.83 28.91 -17.11
CA ARG A 202 2.66 28.88 -18.32
C ARG A 202 1.89 29.29 -19.58
N LYS A 203 0.64 28.82 -19.72
CA LYS A 203 -0.22 29.18 -20.85
C LYS A 203 -0.62 30.66 -20.79
N ALA A 204 -0.94 31.17 -19.60
CA ALA A 204 -1.25 32.58 -19.42
C ALA A 204 -0.05 33.47 -19.79
N ASP A 205 1.17 33.13 -19.38
CA ASP A 205 2.39 33.87 -19.72
C ASP A 205 2.68 33.87 -21.24
N GLN A 206 2.43 32.74 -21.91
CA GLN A 206 2.53 32.64 -23.37
C GLN A 206 1.51 33.55 -24.06
N ASN A 207 0.27 33.57 -23.57
CA ASN A 207 -0.78 34.45 -24.09
C ASN A 207 -0.42 35.93 -23.89
N ILE A 208 0.05 36.31 -22.69
CA ILE A 208 0.53 37.68 -22.40
C ILE A 208 1.63 38.07 -23.38
N SER A 209 2.62 37.20 -23.58
CA SER A 209 3.72 37.46 -24.54
C SER A 209 3.22 37.64 -25.97
N SER A 210 2.20 36.88 -26.39
CA SER A 210 1.59 37.03 -27.70
C SER A 210 0.84 38.36 -27.85
N TYR A 211 0.04 38.74 -26.85
CA TYR A 211 -0.70 40.01 -26.85
C TYR A 211 0.23 41.22 -26.82
N VAL A 212 1.32 41.15 -26.04
CA VAL A 212 2.35 42.21 -26.05
C VAL A 212 2.98 42.36 -27.43
N SER A 213 3.28 41.24 -28.11
CA SER A 213 3.83 41.26 -29.46
C SER A 213 2.85 41.85 -30.49
N GLU A 214 1.56 41.53 -30.38
CA GLU A 214 0.51 42.10 -31.23
C GLU A 214 0.29 43.60 -30.97
N MET A 215 0.33 44.00 -29.70
CA MET A 215 0.23 45.39 -29.28
C MET A 215 1.36 46.23 -29.89
N GLN A 216 2.62 45.78 -29.78
CA GLN A 216 3.78 46.44 -30.39
C GLN A 216 3.66 46.57 -31.91
N ARG A 217 3.18 45.52 -32.59
CA ARG A 217 2.92 45.56 -34.04
C ARG A 217 1.85 46.60 -34.40
N THR A 218 0.81 46.69 -33.60
CA THR A 218 -0.31 47.61 -33.81
C THR A 218 0.11 49.06 -33.54
N GLU A 219 0.84 49.32 -32.46
CA GLU A 219 1.43 50.64 -32.17
C GLU A 219 2.35 51.11 -33.30
N THR A 220 3.21 50.23 -33.81
CA THR A 220 4.11 50.57 -34.93
C THR A 220 3.32 50.94 -36.19
N LYS A 221 2.24 50.22 -36.51
CA LYS A 221 1.36 50.55 -37.64
C LYS A 221 0.66 51.89 -37.42
N ASN A 222 0.17 52.13 -36.21
CA ASN A 222 -0.55 53.37 -35.87
C ASN A 222 0.38 54.60 -35.92
N SER A 223 1.61 54.48 -35.41
CA SER A 223 2.65 55.52 -35.52
C SER A 223 2.92 55.87 -36.98
N LYS A 224 3.12 54.86 -37.84
CA LYS A 224 3.34 55.08 -39.27
C LYS A 224 2.15 55.77 -39.95
N ALA A 225 0.93 55.37 -39.62
CA ALA A 225 -0.28 55.99 -40.17
C ALA A 225 -0.39 57.46 -39.74
N LYS A 226 -0.06 57.77 -38.48
CA LYS A 226 -0.04 59.13 -37.95
C LYS A 226 1.02 60.00 -38.63
N ASP A 227 2.24 59.49 -38.81
CA ASP A 227 3.31 60.20 -39.52
C ASP A 227 2.94 60.51 -40.98
N ILE A 228 2.20 59.62 -41.64
CA ILE A 228 1.71 59.83 -43.01
C ILE A 228 0.63 60.93 -43.01
N TYR A 229 -0.32 60.87 -42.08
CA TYR A 229 -1.38 61.87 -41.95
C TYR A 229 -0.81 63.27 -41.69
N ASP A 230 0.15 63.40 -40.78
CA ASP A 230 0.78 64.68 -40.45
C ASP A 230 1.58 65.26 -41.63
N LYS A 231 2.12 64.42 -42.53
CA LYS A 231 2.76 64.88 -43.78
C LYS A 231 1.78 65.32 -44.88
N MET A 232 0.54 64.88 -44.81
CA MET A 232 -0.50 65.23 -45.78
C MET A 232 -1.27 66.51 -45.42
N LYS A 233 -1.04 67.03 -44.22
CA LYS A 233 -1.65 68.25 -43.69
C LYS A 233 -0.77 69.47 -43.94
#